data_AF-A0A662KDT5-F1
#
_entry.id   AF-A0A662KDT5-F1
#
_cell.length_a   1.000
_cell.length_b   1.000
_cell.length_c   1.000
_cell.angle_alpha   90.00
_cell.angle_beta   90.00
_cell.angle_gamma   90.00
#
_symmetry.space_group_name_H-M   'P 1'
#
loop_
_entity.id
_entity.type
_entity.pdbx_description
1 polymer ?
#
loop_
_entity_poly.entity_id
_entity_poly.type
_entity_poly.pdbx_seq_one_letter_code
_entity_poly.pdbx_strand_id
1 'polypeptide(L)'
;LTKGAYTYDFGDTACQTPLLKMFTLGHSFVPPAIHAGGLRYHGDAPLLCKLVEEGLIEARAYHQNEVFEAATLFSRTEGFVIAPEAAHGLRAVIDEAIRCRESGEEKTICFINSGHGHFDLGAYDLYHRHMLQDYEYPEELIREALSNLPCV
;
A
#
# COMPACT_ATOMS: atom_id res chain seq x y z
N LEU A 1 -6.12 3.89 -2.71
CA LEU A 1 -7.44 3.36 -2.28
C LEU A 1 -8.12 4.17 -1.17
N THR A 2 -7.47 4.49 -0.06
CA THR A 2 -8.14 5.18 1.09
C THR A 2 -8.31 6.69 0.93
N LYS A 3 -7.50 7.35 0.08
CA LYS A 3 -7.52 8.81 -0.14
C LYS A 3 -7.64 9.23 -1.61
N GLY A 4 -7.64 8.26 -2.53
CA GLY A 4 -7.69 8.55 -3.97
C GLY A 4 -9.09 8.98 -4.40
N ALA A 5 -9.19 9.77 -5.46
CA ALA A 5 -10.46 10.08 -6.09
C ALA A 5 -10.87 8.93 -7.02
N TYR A 6 -12.13 8.48 -6.96
CA TYR A 6 -12.65 7.47 -7.91
C TYR A 6 -13.13 8.14 -9.20
N THR A 7 -12.25 8.24 -10.19
CA THR A 7 -12.49 8.97 -11.43
C THR A 7 -11.70 8.37 -12.60
N TYR A 8 -11.84 8.94 -13.79
CA TYR A 8 -11.05 8.55 -14.95
C TYR A 8 -9.68 9.23 -14.93
N ASP A 9 -8.63 8.46 -15.16
CA ASP A 9 -7.25 8.92 -15.25
C ASP A 9 -6.40 8.01 -16.15
N PHE A 10 -5.20 8.45 -16.51
CA PHE A 10 -4.23 7.62 -17.20
C PHE A 10 -3.65 6.55 -16.26
N GLY A 11 -3.47 5.34 -16.79
CA GLY A 11 -2.84 4.20 -16.12
C GLY A 11 -1.31 4.23 -16.13
N ASP A 12 -0.72 5.29 -16.66
CA ASP A 12 0.72 5.50 -16.68
C ASP A 12 1.03 6.98 -16.63
N THR A 13 2.20 7.32 -16.10
CA THR A 13 2.65 8.71 -15.97
C THR A 13 3.04 9.36 -17.30
N ALA A 14 3.20 8.57 -18.37
CA ALA A 14 3.47 9.06 -19.72
C ALA A 14 2.19 9.27 -20.55
N CYS A 15 1.02 9.00 -19.96
CA CYS A 15 -0.31 9.19 -20.57
C CYS A 15 -0.49 8.44 -21.89
N GLN A 16 0.03 7.21 -21.99
CA GLN A 16 -0.06 6.37 -23.18
C GLN A 16 -1.20 5.36 -23.12
N THR A 17 -1.71 5.02 -21.94
CA THR A 17 -2.88 4.16 -21.81
C THR A 17 -4.16 4.91 -22.21
N PRO A 18 -5.25 4.20 -22.52
CA PRO A 18 -6.59 4.76 -22.42
C PRO A 18 -6.88 5.25 -21.00
N LEU A 19 -7.94 6.05 -20.86
CA LEU A 19 -8.44 6.45 -19.54
C LEU A 19 -9.11 5.27 -18.84
N LEU A 20 -8.75 5.07 -17.56
CA LEU A 20 -9.24 4.01 -16.71
C LEU A 20 -10.02 4.61 -15.55
N LYS A 21 -11.21 4.08 -15.24
CA LYS A 21 -11.95 4.47 -14.05
C LYS A 21 -11.38 3.73 -12.83
N MET A 22 -10.66 4.45 -11.98
CA MET A 22 -9.95 3.89 -10.84
C MET A 22 -9.84 4.89 -9.69
N PHE A 23 -9.55 4.40 -8.49
CA PHE A 23 -9.06 5.28 -7.42
C PHE A 23 -7.65 5.74 -7.80
N THR A 24 -7.47 7.05 -7.90
CA THR A 24 -6.20 7.66 -8.32
C THR A 24 -5.78 8.80 -7.38
N LEU A 25 -4.46 8.96 -7.20
CA LEU A 25 -3.83 10.16 -6.63
C LEU A 25 -3.46 11.19 -7.71
N GLY A 26 -3.78 10.89 -8.98
CA GLY A 26 -3.40 11.63 -10.18
C GLY A 26 -2.14 11.04 -10.83
N HIS A 27 -2.13 10.87 -12.16
CA HIS A 27 -0.97 10.36 -12.91
C HIS A 27 0.30 11.22 -12.80
N SER A 28 0.18 12.45 -12.29
CA SER A 28 1.30 13.34 -11.99
C SER A 28 1.81 13.22 -10.54
N PHE A 29 1.22 12.34 -9.74
CA PHE A 29 1.67 12.04 -8.38
C PHE A 29 3.11 11.54 -8.36
N VAL A 30 3.91 12.07 -7.42
CA VAL A 30 5.29 11.62 -7.19
C VAL A 30 5.40 11.18 -5.73
N PRO A 31 5.71 9.90 -5.46
CA PRO A 31 5.88 9.42 -4.09
C PRO A 31 7.09 10.10 -3.41
N PRO A 32 7.07 10.23 -2.07
CA PRO A 32 8.17 10.87 -1.35
C PRO A 32 9.44 10.01 -1.45
N ALA A 33 10.61 10.67 -1.59
CA ALA A 33 11.90 10.00 -1.79
C ALA A 33 12.34 9.11 -0.60
N ILE A 34 11.79 9.38 0.59
CA ILE A 34 12.02 8.62 1.82
C ILE A 34 11.15 7.36 1.93
N HIS A 35 10.29 7.08 0.94
CA HIS A 35 9.42 5.92 0.95
C HIS A 35 10.17 4.66 0.51
N ALA A 36 10.36 3.74 1.45
CA ALA A 36 11.05 2.48 1.22
C ALA A 36 10.11 1.27 1.23
N GLY A 37 8.80 1.49 1.44
CA GLY A 37 7.78 0.43 1.54
C GLY A 37 7.27 -0.11 0.20
N GLY A 38 7.76 0.36 -0.95
CA GLY A 38 7.21 -0.03 -2.26
C GLY A 38 5.84 0.58 -2.54
N LEU A 39 4.98 -0.06 -3.35
CA LEU A 39 3.59 0.39 -3.64
C LEU A 39 3.46 1.87 -4.03
N ARG A 40 4.26 2.31 -5.00
CA ARG A 40 4.40 3.71 -5.41
C ARG A 40 3.45 4.17 -6.51
N TYR A 41 2.70 3.25 -7.09
CA TYR A 41 1.82 3.53 -8.21
C TYR A 41 0.64 4.41 -7.77
N HIS A 42 0.25 5.38 -8.60
CA HIS A 42 -0.73 6.42 -8.25
C HIS A 42 -2.18 5.94 -8.27
N GLY A 43 -2.45 4.88 -9.03
CA GLY A 43 -3.77 4.30 -9.23
C GLY A 43 -3.90 2.89 -8.67
N ASP A 44 -4.99 2.21 -9.04
CA ASP A 44 -5.16 0.77 -8.79
C ASP A 44 -6.04 0.16 -9.90
N ALA A 45 -6.10 -1.17 -9.99
CA ALA A 45 -6.84 -1.87 -11.02
C ALA A 45 -8.34 -1.48 -10.99
N PRO A 46 -8.97 -1.15 -12.13
CA PRO A 46 -10.37 -0.72 -12.18
C PRO A 46 -11.36 -1.70 -11.54
N LEU A 47 -11.14 -3.01 -11.73
CA LEU A 47 -11.98 -4.03 -11.13
C LEU A 47 -11.89 -4.00 -9.59
N LEU A 48 -10.68 -3.90 -9.05
CA LEU A 48 -10.46 -3.80 -7.60
C LEU A 48 -11.08 -2.51 -7.05
N CYS A 49 -10.87 -1.38 -7.73
CA CYS A 49 -11.48 -0.10 -7.36
C CYS A 49 -13.01 -0.19 -7.31
N LYS A 50 -13.62 -0.88 -8.28
CA LYS A 50 -15.06 -1.08 -8.31
C LYS A 50 -15.56 -1.90 -7.10
N LEU A 51 -14.84 -2.94 -6.70
CA LEU A 51 -15.17 -3.74 -5.53
C LEU A 51 -15.06 -2.94 -4.22
N VAL A 52 -14.04 -2.07 -4.10
CA VAL A 52 -13.89 -1.15 -2.97
C VAL A 52 -15.02 -0.12 -2.93
N GLU A 53 -15.33 0.51 -4.06
CA GLU A 53 -16.40 1.51 -4.19
C GLU A 53 -17.78 0.93 -3.85
N GLU A 54 -18.03 -0.34 -4.21
CA GLU A 54 -19.28 -1.04 -3.87
C GLU A 54 -19.30 -1.59 -2.43
N GLY A 55 -18.23 -1.41 -1.65
CA GLY A 55 -18.13 -1.90 -0.28
C GLY A 55 -18.02 -3.43 -0.16
N LEU A 56 -17.63 -4.12 -1.23
CA LEU A 56 -17.45 -5.58 -1.24
C LEU A 56 -16.11 -6.00 -0.65
N ILE A 57 -15.11 -5.11 -0.67
CA ILE A 57 -13.81 -5.27 -0.01
C ILE A 57 -13.42 -3.96 0.68
N GLU A 58 -12.66 -4.07 1.77
CA GLU A 58 -12.18 -2.92 2.54
C GLU A 58 -10.75 -2.54 2.14
N ALA A 59 -10.46 -1.23 2.15
CA ALA A 59 -9.12 -0.72 1.93
C ALA A 59 -8.48 -0.26 3.26
N ARG A 60 -7.21 -0.62 3.46
CA ARG A 60 -6.40 -0.15 4.59
C ARG A 60 -5.10 0.46 4.07
N ALA A 61 -4.55 1.41 4.80
CA ALA A 61 -3.24 2.01 4.54
C ALA A 61 -2.45 2.00 5.85
N TYR A 62 -1.16 1.66 5.76
CA TYR A 62 -0.26 1.55 6.90
C TYR A 62 0.98 2.40 6.63
N HIS A 63 1.57 2.91 7.71
CA HIS A 63 2.84 3.59 7.60
C HIS A 63 3.99 2.57 7.53
N GLN A 64 5.11 3.00 6.96
CA GLN A 64 6.23 2.11 6.65
C GLN A 64 6.86 1.50 7.90
N ASN A 65 6.96 2.21 9.03
CA ASN A 65 7.49 1.60 10.25
C ASN A 65 6.65 0.42 10.76
N GLU A 66 5.31 0.52 10.70
CA GLU A 66 4.41 -0.57 11.12
C GLU A 66 4.51 -1.78 10.18
N VAL A 67 4.73 -1.52 8.89
CA VAL A 67 4.95 -2.55 7.87
C VAL A 67 6.28 -3.29 8.11
N PHE A 68 7.36 -2.57 8.40
CA PHE A 68 8.66 -3.19 8.69
C PHE A 68 8.69 -3.89 10.06
N GLU A 69 7.91 -3.42 11.04
CA GLU A 69 7.67 -4.14 12.28
C GLU A 69 7.04 -5.51 12.02
N ALA A 70 5.97 -5.54 11.22
CA ALA A 70 5.31 -6.78 10.80
C ALA A 70 6.26 -7.72 10.04
N ALA A 71 7.01 -7.19 9.07
CA ALA A 71 7.97 -7.95 8.29
C ALA A 71 9.08 -8.55 9.16
N THR A 72 9.59 -7.78 10.12
CA THR A 72 10.62 -8.23 11.06
C THR A 72 10.09 -9.31 12.00
N LEU A 73 8.86 -9.16 12.49
CA LEU A 73 8.20 -10.19 13.31
C LEU A 73 8.11 -11.51 12.54
N PHE A 74 7.55 -11.47 11.32
CA PHE A 74 7.37 -12.66 10.48
C PHE A 74 8.70 -13.31 10.10
N SER A 75 9.72 -12.52 9.79
CA SER A 75 11.07 -13.05 9.52
C SER A 75 11.64 -13.78 10.73
N ARG A 76 11.36 -13.32 11.95
CA ARG A 76 11.83 -13.94 13.20
C ARG A 76 11.03 -15.17 13.60
N THR A 77 9.73 -15.22 13.30
CA THR A 77 8.86 -16.35 13.67
C THR A 77 8.84 -17.45 12.62
N GLU A 78 8.78 -17.08 11.34
CA GLU A 78 8.63 -18.02 10.22
C GLU A 78 9.93 -18.29 9.46
N GLY A 79 10.95 -17.43 9.63
CA GLY A 79 12.27 -17.60 8.98
C GLY A 79 12.35 -17.11 7.54
N PHE A 80 11.34 -16.38 7.04
CA PHE A 80 11.32 -15.85 5.68
C PHE A 80 11.42 -14.33 5.66
N VAL A 81 12.35 -13.79 4.86
CA VAL A 81 12.41 -12.36 4.56
C VAL A 81 11.47 -12.05 3.40
N ILE A 82 10.42 -11.27 3.66
CA ILE A 82 9.38 -10.92 2.68
C ILE A 82 9.60 -9.54 2.06
N ALA A 83 9.02 -9.29 0.89
CA ALA A 83 9.09 -7.96 0.26
C ALA A 83 8.33 -6.92 1.11
N PRO A 84 8.79 -5.65 1.19
CA PRO A 84 8.06 -4.58 1.87
C PRO A 84 6.61 -4.43 1.37
N GLU A 85 6.36 -4.67 0.08
CA GLU A 85 5.02 -4.66 -0.51
C GLU A 85 4.13 -5.76 0.09
N ALA A 86 4.65 -6.99 0.22
CA ALA A 86 3.93 -8.11 0.84
C ALA A 86 3.65 -7.85 2.33
N ALA A 87 4.57 -7.16 3.01
CA ALA A 87 4.44 -6.84 4.42
C ALA A 87 3.27 -5.90 4.74
N HIS A 88 2.78 -5.10 3.79
CA HIS A 88 1.55 -4.31 3.98
C HIS A 88 0.33 -5.22 4.20
N GLY A 89 0.20 -6.29 3.41
CA GLY A 89 -0.85 -7.29 3.59
C GLY A 89 -0.66 -8.07 4.90
N LEU A 90 0.58 -8.44 5.22
CA LEU A 90 0.89 -9.12 6.48
C LEU A 90 0.54 -8.27 7.71
N ARG A 91 0.74 -6.95 7.67
CA ARG A 91 0.35 -6.07 8.79
C ARG A 91 -1.15 -6.20 9.09
N ALA A 92 -1.99 -6.18 8.06
CA ALA A 92 -3.43 -6.40 8.23
C ALA A 92 -3.76 -7.80 8.79
N VAL A 93 -3.02 -8.83 8.37
CA VAL A 93 -3.18 -10.20 8.88
C VAL A 93 -2.88 -10.26 10.37
N ILE A 94 -1.81 -9.62 10.82
CA ILE A 94 -1.44 -9.55 12.24
C ILE A 94 -2.52 -8.83 13.04
N ASP A 95 -3.04 -7.69 12.54
CA ASP A 95 -4.14 -6.97 13.19
C ASP A 95 -5.40 -7.85 13.33
N GLU A 96 -5.79 -8.56 12.28
CA GLU A 96 -6.94 -9.48 12.31
C GLU A 96 -6.69 -10.68 13.25
N ALA A 97 -5.48 -11.22 13.30
CA ALA A 97 -5.11 -12.30 14.21
C ALA A 97 -5.18 -11.84 15.68
N ILE A 98 -4.72 -10.62 15.98
CA ILE A 98 -4.85 -10.00 17.30
C ILE A 98 -6.34 -9.82 17.65
N ARG A 99 -7.15 -9.33 16.71
CA ARG A 99 -8.60 -9.19 16.92
C ARG A 99 -9.28 -10.52 17.23
N CYS A 100 -8.94 -11.58 16.49
CA CYS A 100 -9.46 -12.93 16.73
C CYS A 100 -9.07 -13.45 18.13
N ARG A 101 -7.83 -13.19 18.57
CA ARG A 101 -7.38 -13.51 19.94
C ARG A 101 -8.19 -12.76 21.00
N GLU A 102 -8.47 -11.48 20.78
CA GLU A 102 -9.22 -10.64 21.73
C GLU A 102 -10.72 -10.97 21.77
N SER A 103 -11.32 -11.30 20.63
CA SER A 103 -12.72 -11.72 20.55
C SER A 103 -12.95 -13.18 20.93
N GLY A 104 -11.89 -14.00 20.93
CA GLY A 104 -11.97 -15.46 21.12
C GLY A 104 -12.54 -16.20 19.90
N GLU A 105 -12.61 -15.56 18.74
CA GLU A 105 -13.10 -16.17 17.50
C GLU A 105 -11.99 -16.94 16.79
N GLU A 106 -12.22 -18.22 16.47
CA GLU A 106 -11.32 -19.01 15.64
C GLU A 106 -11.59 -18.74 14.16
N LYS A 107 -10.58 -18.26 13.43
CA LYS A 107 -10.66 -17.99 11.98
C LYS A 107 -9.41 -18.46 11.25
N THR A 108 -9.59 -18.88 10.01
CA THR A 108 -8.49 -19.05 9.06
C THR A 108 -8.27 -17.74 8.31
N ILE A 109 -7.08 -17.16 8.43
CA ILE A 109 -6.70 -15.95 7.70
C ILE A 109 -5.73 -16.37 6.59
N CYS A 110 -6.09 -16.07 5.34
CA CYS A 110 -5.23 -16.28 4.18
C CYS A 110 -4.71 -14.93 3.69
N PHE A 111 -3.44 -14.87 3.30
CA PHE A 111 -2.84 -13.67 2.73
C PHE A 111 -1.89 -14.00 1.59
N ILE A 112 -1.65 -13.02 0.75
CA ILE A 112 -0.79 -13.16 -0.42
C ILE A 112 0.60 -12.66 -0.06
N ASN A 113 1.55 -13.60 0.09
CA ASN A 113 2.97 -13.25 0.10
C ASN A 113 3.43 -13.08 -1.35
N SER A 114 3.42 -11.83 -1.84
CA SER A 114 3.68 -11.52 -3.24
C SER A 114 5.16 -11.66 -3.66
N GLY A 115 6.10 -11.71 -2.71
CA GLY A 115 7.52 -11.83 -3.02
C GLY A 115 8.45 -11.84 -1.80
N HIS A 116 9.71 -12.19 -2.03
CA HIS A 116 10.75 -12.18 -1.00
C HIS A 116 11.47 -10.83 -0.92
N GLY A 117 12.04 -10.48 0.23
CA GLY A 117 12.73 -9.20 0.48
C GLY A 117 14.24 -9.21 0.32
N HIS A 118 14.83 -10.27 -0.27
CA HIS A 118 16.29 -10.41 -0.38
C HIS A 118 16.99 -9.27 -1.14
N PHE A 119 16.28 -8.55 -2.00
CA PHE A 119 16.82 -7.40 -2.74
C PHE A 119 16.37 -6.05 -2.16
N ASP A 120 15.61 -6.08 -1.07
CA ASP A 120 15.08 -4.90 -0.37
C ASP A 120 15.79 -4.70 0.98
N LEU A 121 16.91 -5.39 1.22
CA LEU A 121 17.66 -5.35 2.47
C LEU A 121 18.13 -3.94 2.86
N GLY A 122 18.29 -3.04 1.89
CA GLY A 122 18.57 -1.63 2.16
C GLY A 122 17.45 -0.95 2.94
N ALA A 123 16.18 -1.27 2.63
CA ALA A 123 15.03 -0.74 3.36
C ALA A 123 14.93 -1.33 4.77
N TYR A 124 15.23 -2.62 4.92
CA TYR A 124 15.35 -3.26 6.25
C TYR A 124 16.47 -2.65 7.10
N ASP A 125 17.63 -2.35 6.51
CA ASP A 125 18.74 -1.68 7.23
C ASP A 125 18.32 -0.28 7.71
N LEU A 126 17.60 0.50 6.88
CA LEU A 126 17.04 1.79 7.29
C LEU A 126 16.07 1.65 8.47
N TYR A 127 15.19 0.63 8.46
CA TYR A 127 14.29 0.35 9.57
C TYR A 127 15.07 0.02 10.86
N HIS A 128 16.03 -0.90 10.78
CA HIS A 128 16.82 -1.33 11.93
C HIS A 128 17.71 -0.22 12.51
N ARG A 129 18.10 0.76 11.71
CA ARG A 129 18.81 1.96 12.14
C ARG A 129 17.89 3.08 12.62
N HIS A 130 16.58 2.86 12.66
CA HIS A 130 15.58 3.87 13.00
C HIS A 130 15.65 5.12 12.09
N MET A 131 15.98 4.91 10.82
CA MET A 131 16.10 5.96 9.80
C MET A 131 14.86 6.07 8.90
N LEU A 132 13.93 5.12 8.97
CA LEU A 132 12.64 5.24 8.27
C LEU A 132 11.75 6.27 8.96
N GLN A 133 11.19 7.17 8.17
CA GLN A 133 10.29 8.22 8.64
C GLN A 133 8.90 7.96 8.13
N ASP A 134 7.92 7.85 9.02
CA ASP A 134 6.53 7.83 8.56
C ASP A 134 6.17 9.21 8.04
N TYR A 135 5.80 9.24 6.76
CA TYR A 135 5.48 10.46 6.06
C TYR A 135 4.07 10.35 5.54
N GLU A 136 3.22 11.23 6.05
CA GLU A 136 1.89 11.41 5.49
C GLU A 136 1.98 12.34 4.29
N TYR A 137 1.52 11.88 3.13
CA TYR A 137 1.63 12.67 1.92
C TYR A 137 0.66 13.87 1.99
N PRO A 138 1.14 15.13 1.82
CA PRO A 138 0.31 16.32 1.99
C PRO A 138 -0.91 16.31 1.07
N GLU A 139 -2.09 16.62 1.62
CA GLU A 139 -3.33 16.68 0.86
C GLU A 139 -3.26 17.71 -0.27
N GLU A 140 -2.55 18.82 -0.06
CA GLU A 140 -2.35 19.87 -1.05
C GLU A 140 -1.69 19.34 -2.32
N LEU A 141 -0.68 18.47 -2.18
CA LEU A 141 0.01 17.87 -3.33
C LEU A 141 -0.88 16.83 -4.04
N ILE A 142 -1.78 16.16 -3.31
CA ILE A 142 -2.80 15.29 -3.92
C ILE A 142 -3.77 16.14 -4.73
N ARG A 143 -4.28 17.23 -4.15
CA ARG A 143 -5.20 18.16 -4.84
C ARG A 143 -4.56 18.76 -6.09
N GLU A 144 -3.28 19.13 -6.02
CA GLU A 144 -2.51 19.61 -7.17
C GLU A 144 -2.42 18.54 -8.26
N ALA A 145 -2.02 17.32 -7.93
CA ALA A 145 -1.94 16.23 -8.89
C ALA A 145 -3.31 15.90 -9.52
N LEU A 146 -4.39 15.94 -8.74
CA LEU A 146 -5.76 15.75 -9.21
C LEU A 146 -6.25 16.88 -10.11
N SER A 147 -5.70 18.10 -10.00
CA SER A 147 -6.04 19.21 -10.89
C SER A 147 -5.54 19.02 -12.33
N ASN A 148 -4.55 18.14 -12.51
CA ASN A 148 -3.98 17.77 -13.80
C ASN A 148 -4.71 16.60 -14.47
N LEU A 149 -5.81 16.11 -13.89
CA LEU A 149 -6.58 15.02 -14.48
C LEU A 149 -7.14 15.38 -15.86
N PRO A 150 -7.29 14.40 -16.76
CA PRO A 150 -7.93 14.62 -18.05
C PRO A 150 -9.38 15.08 -17.86
N CYS A 151 -9.84 16.01 -18.72
CA CYS A 151 -11.25 16.36 -18.79
C CYS A 151 -12.02 15.25 -19.51
N VAL A 152 -13.04 14.69 -18.85
CA VAL A 152 -13.88 13.58 -19.36
C VAL A 152 -15.35 14.00 -19.36
#